data_AF-A0A9D8NRN8-F1
#
_entry.id   AF-A0A9D8NRN8-F1
#
_cell.length_a   1.000
_cell.length_b   1.000
_cell.length_c   1.000
_cell.angle_alpha   90.00
_cell.angle_beta   90.00
_cell.angle_gamma   90.00
#
_symmetry.space_group_name_H-M   'P 1'
#
loop_
_entity.id
_entity.type
_entity.pdbx_description
1 polymer ?
#
loop_
_entity_poly.entity_id
_entity_poly.type
_entity_poly.pdbx_seq_one_letter_code
_entity_poly.pdbx_strand_id
1 'polypeptide(L)' 'MEFLRNVLAINSGLDVAYIASGALMAMRFTSPLVRGFGWAVILQGAFLFVFDLSFLALAMRQG' A
#
# COMPACT_ATOMS: atom_id res chain seq x y z
N MET A 1 15.23 9.32 -14.52
CA MET A 1 14.88 8.09 -13.77
C MET A 1 14.91 8.25 -12.26
N GLU A 2 15.81 9.07 -11.68
CA GLU A 2 15.86 9.27 -10.22
C GLU A 2 14.56 9.79 -9.60
N PHE A 3 13.92 10.79 -10.21
CA PHE A 3 12.65 11.31 -9.73
C PHE A 3 11.58 10.22 -9.57
N LEU A 4 11.42 9.37 -10.59
CA LEU A 4 10.44 8.28 -10.58
C LEU A 4 10.76 7.24 -9.49
N ARG A 5 12.05 6.89 -9.30
CA ARG A 5 12.47 5.98 -8.22
C ARG A 5 12.13 6.53 -6.84
N ASN A 6 12.35 7.83 -6.61
CA ASN A 6 12.02 8.48 -5.34
C ASN A 6 10.51 8.48 -5.08
N VAL A 7 9.71 8.82 -6.11
CA VAL A 7 8.25 8.79 -6.01
C VAL A 7 7.74 7.38 -5.68
N LEU A 8 8.20 6.36 -6.40
CA LEU A 8 7.80 4.97 -6.18
C LEU A 8 8.21 4.45 -4.80
N ALA A 9 9.40 4.80 -4.32
CA ALA A 9 9.86 4.42 -2.99
C ALA A 9 9.03 5.07 -1.88
N ILE A 10 8.71 6.37 -2.01
CA ILE A 10 7.84 7.07 -1.06
C ILE A 10 6.44 6.46 -1.08
N ASN A 11 5.87 6.19 -2.26
CA ASN A 11 4.53 5.64 -2.39
C ASN A 11 4.41 4.23 -1.82
N SER A 12 5.41 3.37 -2.10
CA SER A 12 5.49 2.04 -1.48
C SER A 12 5.52 2.11 0.06
N GLY A 13 6.14 3.15 0.64
CA GLY A 13 6.10 3.39 2.08
C GLY A 13 4.73 3.86 2.58
N LEU A 14 4.04 4.71 1.81
CA LEU A 14 2.68 5.16 2.12
C LEU A 14 1.67 4.00 2.06
N ASP A 15 1.82 3.07 1.12
CA ASP A 15 0.97 1.88 1.04
C ASP A 15 1.05 1.02 2.30
N VAL A 16 2.24 0.89 2.91
CA VAL A 16 2.39 0.18 4.19
C VAL A 16 1.58 0.86 5.29
N ALA A 17 1.63 2.19 5.39
CA ALA A 17 0.85 2.96 6.36
C ALA A 17 -0.67 2.84 6.07
N TYR A 18 -1.04 2.79 4.80
CA TYR A 18 -2.41 2.63 4.34
C TYR A 18 -2.98 1.25 4.72
N ILE A 19 -2.24 0.18 4.43
CA ILE A 19 -2.59 -1.21 4.82
C ILE A 19 -2.67 -1.33 6.34
N ALA A 20 -1.72 -0.74 7.08
CA ALA A 20 -1.73 -0.75 8.55
C ALA A 20 -3.00 -0.09 9.11
N SER A 21 -3.45 1.01 8.51
CA SER A 21 -4.71 1.68 8.86
C SER A 21 -5.92 0.77 8.59
N GLY A 22 -5.94 0.08 7.45
CA GLY A 22 -6.96 -0.93 7.14
C GLY A 22 -6.96 -2.10 8.14
N ALA A 23 -5.79 -2.59 8.56
CA ALA A 23 -5.65 -3.62 9.58
C ALA A 23 -6.19 -3.17 10.94
N LEU A 24 -5.92 -1.92 11.34
CA LEU A 24 -6.51 -1.33 12.54
C LEU A 24 -8.05 -1.31 12.44
N MET A 25 -8.60 -0.89 11.29
CA MET A 25 -10.05 -0.90 11.05
C MET A 25 -10.66 -2.32 11.12
N ALA A 26 -10.00 -3.30 10.49
CA ALA A 26 -10.47 -4.68 10.41
C ALA A 26 -10.45 -5.41 11.76
N MET A 27 -9.50 -5.07 12.63
CA MET A 27 -9.20 -5.81 13.86
C MET A 27 -9.62 -5.11 15.15
N ARG A 28 -9.64 -3.77 15.20
CA ARG A 28 -9.86 -3.02 16.45
C ARG A 28 -11.29 -2.51 16.63
N PHE A 29 -12.07 -2.39 15.56
CA PHE A 29 -13.43 -1.86 15.64
C PHE A 29 -14.47 -2.98 15.75
N THR A 30 -15.53 -2.74 16.51
CA THR A 30 -16.61 -3.71 16.73
C THR A 30 -17.68 -3.66 15.63
N SER A 31 -17.83 -2.51 14.96
CA SER A 31 -18.78 -2.33 13.86
C SER A 31 -18.43 -3.23 12.67
N PRO A 32 -19.34 -4.14 12.25
CA PRO A 32 -19.09 -5.01 11.10
C PRO A 32 -18.79 -4.25 9.80
N LEU A 33 -19.42 -3.09 9.62
CA LEU A 33 -19.20 -2.23 8.45
C LEU A 33 -17.77 -1.69 8.42
N VAL A 34 -17.28 -1.18 9.54
CA VAL A 34 -15.91 -0.64 9.65
C VAL A 34 -14.88 -1.75 9.44
N ARG A 35 -15.16 -2.97 9.95
CA ARG A 35 -14.30 -4.12 9.70
C ARG A 35 -14.25 -4.50 8.21
N GLY A 36 -15.40 -4.46 7.54
CA GLY A 36 -15.50 -4.67 6.10
C GLY A 36 -14.69 -3.64 5.29
N PHE A 37 -14.79 -2.36 5.67
CA PHE A 37 -13.96 -1.30 5.08
C PHE A 37 -12.47 -1.52 5.35
N GLY A 38 -12.10 -1.97 6.56
CA GLY A 38 -10.72 -2.33 6.86
C GLY A 38 -10.16 -3.40 5.93
N TRP A 39 -10.91 -4.47 5.68
CA TRP A 39 -10.51 -5.50 4.72
C TRP A 39 -10.43 -4.99 3.28
N ALA A 40 -11.36 -4.12 2.86
CA ALA A 40 -11.32 -3.50 1.54
C ALA A 40 -10.08 -2.61 1.37
N VAL A 41 -9.73 -1.81 2.39
CA VAL A 41 -8.52 -0.97 2.43
C VAL A 41 -7.26 -1.83 2.37
N ILE A 42 -7.20 -2.93 3.12
CA ILE A 42 -6.06 -3.87 3.05
C ILE A 42 -5.90 -4.45 1.65
N LEU A 43 -7.00 -4.91 1.04
CA LEU A 43 -6.95 -5.50 -0.31
C LEU A 43 -6.52 -4.48 -1.37
N GLN A 44 -7.09 -3.27 -1.32
CA GLN A 44 -6.72 -2.18 -2.22
C GLN A 44 -5.26 -1.75 -2.03
N GLY A 45 -4.82 -1.56 -0.78
CA GLY A 45 -3.45 -1.18 -0.46
C GLY A 45 -2.44 -2.26 -0.85
N ALA A 46 -2.75 -3.54 -0.64
CA ALA A 46 -1.88 -4.64 -1.05
C ALA A 46 -1.67 -4.69 -2.57
N PHE A 47 -2.71 -4.40 -3.35
CA PHE A 47 -2.59 -4.27 -4.80
C PHE A 47 -1.66 -3.11 -5.20
N LEU A 48 -1.85 -1.93 -4.61
CA LEU A 48 -1.00 -0.75 -4.88
C LEU A 48 0.46 -1.02 -4.50
N PHE A 49 0.69 -1.62 -3.33
CA PHE A 49 2.04 -1.95 -2.86
C PHE A 49 2.78 -2.89 -3.81
N VAL A 50 2.11 -3.95 -4.28
CA VAL A 50 2.70 -4.89 -5.26
C VAL A 50 2.97 -4.17 -6.59
N PHE A 51 2.07 -3.31 -7.03
CA PHE A 51 2.23 -2.53 -8.25
C PHE A 51 3.46 -1.60 -8.15
N ASP A 52 3.55 -0.80 -7.10
CA ASP A 52 4.64 0.16 -6.91
C ASP A 52 5.99 -0.53 -6.72
N LEU A 53 6.06 -1.63 -5.96
CA LEU A 53 7.28 -2.41 -5.84
C LEU A 53 7.73 -3.01 -7.18
N SER A 54 6.79 -3.48 -8.00
CA SER A 54 7.10 -4.02 -9.32
C SER A 54 7.71 -2.95 -10.22
N PHE A 55 7.15 -1.74 -10.23
CA PHE A 55 7.68 -0.61 -10.98
C PHE A 55 9.02 -0.12 -10.42
N LEU A 56 9.17 -0.09 -9.09
CA LEU A 56 10.42 0.30 -8.45
C LEU A 56 11.55 -0.67 -8.81
N ALA A 57 11.27 -1.98 -8.78
CA ALA A 57 12.21 -3.01 -9.19
C ALA A 57 12.60 -2.87 -10.68
N LEU A 58 11.64 -2.61 -11.56
CA LEU A 58 11.92 -2.35 -12.98
C LEU A 58 12.74 -1.06 -13.19
N ALA A 59 12.48 -0.01 -12.41
CA ALA A 59 13.22 1.24 -12.47
C ALA A 59 14.66 1.08 -11.97
N MET A 60 14.91 0.20 -10.99
CA MET A 60 16.26 -0.13 -10.53
C MET A 60 17.08 -0.91 -11.55
N ARG A 61 16.43 -1.67 -12.45
CA ARG A 61 17.11 -2.46 -13.50
C ARG A 61 17.50 -1.63 -14.73
N GLN A 62 16.98 -0.42 -14.86
CA GLN A 62 17.17 0.47 -16.01
C GLN A 62 18.06 1.69 -15.69
N GLY A 63 18.57 1.80 -14.46
CA GLY A 63 19.58 2.78 -14.07
C GLY A 63 20.92 2.10 -13.89
#